data_AF-A0A848LYE4-F1
#
_entry.id   AF-A0A848LYE4-F1
#
_cell.length_a   1.000
_cell.length_b   1.000
_cell.length_c   1.000
_cell.angle_alpha   90.00
_cell.angle_beta   90.00
_cell.angle_gamma   90.00
#
_symmetry.space_group_name_H-M   'P 1'
#
loop_
_entity.id
_entity.type
_entity.pdbx_description
1 polymer ?
#
loop_
_entity_poly.entity_id
_entity_poly.type
_entity_poly.pdbx_seq_one_letter_code
_entity_poly.pdbx_strand_id
1 'polypeptide(L)'
;ARGGEGMVVKPLDFAVRGRKALLQPAIKSRGKEYLRIIYGPEYTAPENLERLRQRGLSTKRSLALREFALGVEGMERFVRGEPLRRVHECVFGVLALESEPVDPRL
;
A
#
# COMPACT_ATOMS: atom_id res chain seq x y z
N ALA A 1 6.94 -22.93 2.68
CA ALA A 1 5.99 -23.37 1.63
C ALA A 1 4.75 -24.06 2.23
N ARG A 2 4.10 -23.48 3.24
CA ARG A 2 2.89 -24.06 3.90
C ARG A 2 1.59 -23.39 3.43
N GLY A 3 1.54 -22.92 2.18
CA GLY A 3 0.36 -22.29 1.59
C GLY A 3 0.08 -20.80 1.93
N GLY A 4 0.86 -20.17 2.82
CA GLY A 4 0.65 -18.76 3.16
C GLY A 4 0.91 -17.80 1.99
N GLU A 5 0.16 -16.69 1.93
CA GLU A 5 0.30 -15.63 0.92
C GLU A 5 1.72 -15.02 0.90
N GLY A 6 2.28 -14.75 2.08
CA GLY A 6 3.56 -14.08 2.22
C GLY A 6 3.67 -13.32 3.54
N MET A 7 4.32 -12.16 3.49
CA MET A 7 4.56 -11.31 4.65
C MET A 7 4.25 -9.83 4.36
N VAL A 8 3.89 -9.11 5.42
CA VAL A 8 3.89 -7.65 5.43
C VAL A 8 5.07 -7.21 6.29
N VAL A 9 6.05 -6.57 5.66
CA VAL A 9 7.23 -6.04 6.34
C VAL A 9 6.92 -4.62 6.78
N LYS A 10 7.10 -4.33 8.06
CA LYS A 10 6.85 -3.02 8.68
C LYS A 10 8.12 -2.52 9.37
N PRO A 11 8.34 -1.20 9.45
CA PRO A 11 9.32 -0.66 10.39
C PRO A 11 8.95 -1.05 11.83
N LEU A 12 9.94 -1.04 12.73
CA LEU A 12 9.71 -1.35 14.14
C LEU A 12 8.79 -0.30 14.78
N ASP A 13 9.08 0.97 14.55
CA ASP A 13 8.21 2.07 14.95
C ASP A 13 7.08 2.28 13.94
N PHE A 14 5.92 2.71 14.43
CA PHE A 14 4.69 2.82 13.63
C PHE A 14 4.82 3.82 12.46
N ALA A 15 5.44 4.99 12.72
CA ALA A 15 5.65 6.03 11.73
C ALA A 15 7.11 6.48 11.76
N VAL A 16 7.84 6.19 10.68
CA VAL A 16 9.28 6.49 10.59
C VAL A 16 9.53 7.49 9.49
N ARG A 17 10.25 8.57 9.80
CA ARG A 17 10.72 9.54 8.81
C ARG A 17 12.15 9.20 8.39
N GLY A 18 12.36 9.00 7.10
CA GLY A 18 13.68 8.93 6.52
C GLY A 18 14.29 10.33 6.33
N ARG A 19 15.43 10.41 5.64
CA ARG A 19 16.16 11.68 5.42
C ARG A 19 15.34 12.77 4.71
N LYS A 20 14.35 12.42 3.90
CA LYS A 20 13.59 13.37 3.07
C LYS A 20 12.08 13.29 3.26
N ALA A 21 11.54 12.14 3.63
CA ALA A 21 10.10 11.89 3.66
C ALA A 21 9.75 10.75 4.62
N LEU A 22 8.46 10.58 4.87
CA LEU A 22 7.91 9.42 5.55
C LEU A 22 8.28 8.13 4.78
N LEU A 23 8.72 7.10 5.50
CA LEU A 23 8.95 5.78 4.91
C LEU A 23 7.62 5.06 4.71
N GLN A 24 7.60 4.07 3.82
CA GLN A 24 6.43 3.22 3.66
C GLN A 24 6.11 2.53 4.99
N PRO A 25 4.88 2.66 5.53
CA PRO A 25 4.51 2.06 6.82
C PRO A 25 4.44 0.53 6.73
N ALA A 26 4.23 0.00 5.52
CA ALA A 26 4.15 -1.42 5.27
C ALA A 26 4.55 -1.73 3.81
N ILE A 27 5.22 -2.87 3.61
CA ILE A 27 5.54 -3.41 2.29
C ILE A 27 5.08 -4.88 2.24
N LYS A 28 4.24 -5.22 1.26
CA LYS A 28 3.83 -6.60 1.00
C LYS A 28 4.93 -7.35 0.23
N SER A 29 5.27 -8.55 0.68
CA SER A 29 6.16 -9.48 -0.02
C SER A 29 5.47 -10.83 -0.10
N ARG A 30 4.99 -11.17 -1.29
CA ARG A 30 4.13 -12.34 -1.56
C ARG A 30 4.97 -13.52 -2.07
N GLY A 31 4.60 -14.72 -1.67
CA GLY A 31 5.25 -15.97 -2.04
C GLY A 31 5.04 -16.32 -3.51
N LYS A 32 5.98 -17.08 -4.07
CA LYS A 32 5.99 -17.49 -5.49
C LYS A 32 4.67 -18.15 -5.92
N GLU A 33 4.22 -19.17 -5.19
CA GLU A 33 3.00 -19.90 -5.59
C GLU A 33 1.74 -19.04 -5.45
N TYR A 34 1.65 -18.16 -4.43
CA TYR A 34 0.53 -17.23 -4.29
C TYR A 34 0.45 -16.24 -5.45
N LEU A 35 1.60 -15.76 -5.95
CA LEU A 35 1.64 -14.82 -7.06
C LEU A 35 1.08 -15.39 -8.38
N ARG A 36 0.88 -16.72 -8.50
CA ARG A 36 0.14 -17.30 -9.63
C ARG A 36 -1.33 -16.87 -9.66
N ILE A 37 -1.94 -16.61 -8.49
CA ILE A 37 -3.32 -16.10 -8.39
C ILE A 37 -3.40 -14.68 -8.94
N ILE A 38 -2.33 -13.89 -8.77
CA ILE A 38 -2.29 -12.47 -9.13
C ILE A 38 -1.82 -12.24 -10.56
N TYR A 39 -0.80 -12.96 -11.00
CA TYR A 39 -0.14 -12.77 -12.30
C TYR A 39 -0.44 -13.87 -13.31
N GLY A 40 -1.21 -14.88 -12.94
CA GLY A 40 -1.56 -16.03 -13.77
C GLY A 40 -0.67 -17.25 -13.52
N PRO A 41 -1.14 -18.47 -13.87
CA PRO A 41 -0.46 -19.73 -13.58
C PRO A 41 0.92 -19.83 -14.24
N GLU A 42 1.15 -19.15 -15.36
CA GLU A 42 2.39 -19.23 -16.15
C GLU A 42 3.35 -18.05 -15.92
N TYR A 43 3.09 -17.20 -14.93
CA TYR A 43 3.87 -15.97 -14.72
C TYR A 43 5.36 -16.23 -14.47
N THR A 44 5.72 -17.46 -14.08
CA THR A 44 7.11 -17.88 -13.82
C THR A 44 7.89 -18.26 -15.06
N ALA A 45 7.26 -18.33 -16.24
CA ALA A 45 7.96 -18.54 -17.51
C ALA A 45 8.98 -17.40 -17.73
N PRO A 46 10.21 -17.66 -18.22
CA PRO A 46 11.26 -16.64 -18.36
C PRO A 46 10.81 -15.36 -19.06
N GLU A 47 10.09 -15.51 -20.18
CA GLU A 47 9.53 -14.44 -21.01
C GLU A 47 8.49 -13.59 -20.26
N ASN A 48 7.66 -14.22 -19.40
CA ASN A 48 6.69 -13.53 -18.57
C ASN A 48 7.37 -12.79 -17.40
N LEU A 49 8.33 -13.43 -16.74
CA LEU A 49 9.07 -12.82 -15.64
C LEU A 49 9.87 -11.59 -16.08
N GLU A 50 10.54 -11.67 -17.23
CA GLU A 50 11.33 -10.56 -17.76
C GLU A 50 10.46 -9.32 -17.99
N ARG A 51 9.29 -9.49 -18.62
CA ARG A 51 8.31 -8.42 -18.80
C ARG A 51 7.75 -7.90 -17.48
N LEU A 52 7.40 -8.78 -16.53
CA LEU A 52 6.78 -8.39 -15.24
C LEU A 52 7.74 -7.68 -14.28
N ARG A 53 9.06 -7.85 -14.44
CA ARG A 53 10.06 -7.11 -13.65
C ARG A 53 10.02 -5.61 -13.91
N GLN A 54 9.65 -5.20 -15.13
CA GLN A 54 9.50 -3.80 -15.51
C GLN A 54 8.14 -3.26 -15.03
N ARG A 55 8.02 -3.00 -13.72
CA ARG A 55 6.77 -2.47 -13.11
C ARG A 55 6.98 -1.15 -12.39
N GLY A 56 6.07 -0.20 -12.62
CA GLY A 56 6.05 1.10 -11.95
C GLY A 56 5.44 1.00 -10.54
N LEU A 57 6.27 1.16 -9.51
CA LEU A 57 5.81 1.14 -8.10
C LEU A 57 5.60 2.53 -7.49
N SER A 58 6.03 3.59 -8.19
CA SER A 58 6.04 4.97 -7.66
C SER A 58 4.65 5.47 -7.30
N THR A 59 3.66 5.29 -8.19
CA THR A 59 2.28 5.74 -7.97
C THR A 59 1.65 5.06 -6.76
N LYS A 60 1.72 3.72 -6.67
CA LYS A 60 1.16 2.99 -5.52
C LYS A 60 1.83 3.36 -4.21
N ARG A 61 3.16 3.57 -4.22
CA ARG A 61 3.91 4.07 -3.05
C ARG A 61 3.45 5.47 -2.62
N SER A 62 3.24 6.37 -3.58
CA SER A 62 2.76 7.73 -3.31
C SER A 62 1.33 7.75 -2.76
N LEU A 63 0.43 6.94 -3.34
CA LEU A 63 -0.95 6.78 -2.84
C LEU A 63 -0.97 6.25 -1.41
N ALA A 64 -0.25 5.15 -1.14
CA ALA A 64 -0.18 4.55 0.19
C ALA A 64 0.28 5.53 1.29
N LEU A 65 1.25 6.41 0.99
CA LEU A 65 1.71 7.42 1.96
C LEU A 65 0.67 8.52 2.21
N ARG A 66 -0.06 8.95 1.18
CA ARG A 66 -1.11 9.96 1.30
C ARG A 66 -2.32 9.41 2.05
N GLU A 67 -2.75 8.20 1.72
CA GLU A 67 -3.81 7.48 2.44
C GLU A 67 -3.44 7.27 3.91
N PHE A 68 -2.20 6.82 4.18
CA PHE A 68 -1.73 6.65 5.56
C PHE A 68 -1.76 7.96 6.36
N ALA A 69 -1.28 9.06 5.77
CA ALA A 69 -1.28 10.36 6.44
C ALA A 69 -2.71 10.85 6.73
N LEU A 70 -3.64 10.71 5.79
CA LEU A 70 -5.04 11.04 6.00
C LEU A 70 -5.70 10.16 7.07
N GLY A 71 -5.40 8.86 7.07
CA GLY A 71 -5.91 7.93 8.08
C GLY A 71 -5.46 8.29 9.49
N VAL A 72 -4.17 8.59 9.67
CA VAL A 72 -3.62 9.02 10.97
C VAL A 72 -4.25 10.34 11.42
N GLU A 73 -4.31 11.35 10.53
CA GLU A 73 -4.92 12.65 10.85
C GLU A 73 -6.40 12.50 11.24
N GLY A 74 -7.16 11.68 10.51
CA GLY A 74 -8.57 11.42 10.81
C GLY A 74 -8.76 10.81 12.21
N MET A 75 -7.92 9.83 12.58
CA MET A 75 -7.95 9.23 13.92
C MET A 75 -7.57 10.25 15.00
N GLU A 76 -6.53 11.06 14.78
CA GLU A 76 -6.10 12.07 15.75
C GLU A 76 -7.16 13.14 15.99
N ARG A 77 -7.85 13.59 14.93
CA ARG A 77 -8.95 14.56 15.05
C ARG A 77 -10.14 13.98 15.80
N PHE A 78 -10.45 12.71 15.58
CA PHE A 78 -11.50 12.02 16.30
C PHE A 78 -11.18 11.93 17.79
N VAL A 79 -9.96 11.50 18.15
CA VAL A 79 -9.51 11.41 19.55
C VAL A 79 -9.49 12.78 20.24
N ARG A 80 -9.18 13.85 19.51
CA ARG A 80 -9.23 15.25 20.00
C ARG A 80 -10.66 15.82 20.14
N GLY A 81 -11.69 15.08 19.73
CA GLY A 81 -13.08 15.54 19.80
C GLY A 81 -13.41 16.66 18.79
N GLU A 82 -12.69 16.74 17.67
CA GLU A 82 -12.99 17.72 16.63
C GLU A 82 -14.36 17.49 15.98
N PRO A 83 -14.99 18.53 15.40
CA PRO A 83 -16.26 18.39 14.70
C PRO A 83 -16.20 17.30 13.63
N LEU A 84 -17.26 16.49 13.52
CA LEU A 84 -17.31 15.32 12.62
C LEU A 84 -16.92 15.63 11.17
N ARG A 85 -17.24 16.82 10.66
CA ARG A 85 -16.83 17.27 9.31
C ARG A 85 -15.30 17.25 9.11
N ARG A 86 -14.51 17.55 10.16
CA ARG A 86 -13.05 17.58 10.14
C ARG A 86 -12.45 16.18 10.18
N VAL A 87 -13.15 15.21 10.78
CA VAL A 87 -12.76 13.79 10.72
C VAL A 87 -13.12 13.23 9.33
N HIS A 88 -14.33 13.51 8.85
CA HIS A 88 -14.82 13.00 7.58
C HIS A 88 -14.06 13.54 6.36
N GLU A 89 -13.54 14.78 6.37
CA GLU A 89 -12.69 15.24 5.26
C GLU A 89 -11.46 14.33 5.05
N CYS A 90 -10.88 13.77 6.12
CA CYS A 90 -9.78 12.82 6.02
C CYS A 90 -10.24 11.46 5.48
N VAL A 91 -11.35 10.93 6.01
CA VAL A 91 -11.92 9.64 5.59
C VAL A 91 -12.35 9.67 4.13
N PHE A 92 -13.05 10.71 3.69
CA PHE A 92 -13.44 10.89 2.30
C PHE A 92 -12.22 11.14 1.39
N GLY A 93 -11.17 11.78 1.90
CA GLY A 93 -9.90 11.91 1.18
C GLY A 93 -9.28 10.54 0.85
N VAL A 94 -9.29 9.59 1.79
CA VAL A 94 -8.83 8.20 1.52
C VAL A 94 -9.69 7.55 0.44
N LEU A 95 -11.02 7.65 0.55
CA LEU A 95 -11.93 7.08 -0.44
C LEU A 95 -11.71 7.66 -1.85
N ALA A 96 -11.44 8.97 -1.94
CA ALA A 96 -11.15 9.64 -3.19
C ALA A 96 -9.83 9.15 -3.81
N LEU A 97 -8.78 8.96 -3.01
CA LEU A 97 -7.49 8.46 -3.48
C LEU A 97 -7.56 7.01 -3.99
N GLU A 98 -8.37 6.16 -3.38
CA GLU A 98 -8.58 4.76 -3.85
C GLU A 98 -9.27 4.68 -5.22
N SER A 99 -9.87 5.78 -5.69
CA SER A 99 -10.45 5.85 -7.04
C SER A 99 -9.40 6.16 -8.13
N GLU A 100 -8.17 6.51 -7.76
CA GLU A 100 -7.09 6.79 -8.71
C GLU A 100 -6.64 5.50 -9.41
N PRO A 101 -6.54 5.49 -10.76
CA PRO A 101 -6.17 4.29 -11.49
C PRO A 101 -4.74 3.87 -11.17
N VAL A 102 -4.57 2.62 -10.74
CA VAL A 102 -3.28 1.99 -10.47
C VAL A 102 -3.32 0.53 -10.92
N ASP A 103 -2.16 -0.05 -11.24
CA ASP A 103 -2.06 -1.47 -11.60
C ASP A 103 -2.68 -2.33 -10.48
N PRO A 104 -3.78 -3.06 -10.74
CA PRO A 104 -4.52 -3.80 -9.71
C PRO A 104 -3.73 -5.00 -9.16
N ARG A 105 -2.61 -5.36 -9.79
CA ARG A 105 -1.75 -6.47 -9.35
C ARG A 105 -0.80 -6.04 -8.21
N LEU A 106 -0.66 -4.74 -7.94
CA LEU A 106 0.30 -4.16 -7.00
C LEU A 106 -0.18 -4.09 -5.55
#